data_AF-A0A7C5QTH3-F1
#
_entry.id   AF-A0A7C5QTH3-F1
#
_cell.length_a   1.000
_cell.length_b   1.000
_cell.length_c   1.000
_cell.angle_alpha   90.00
_cell.angle_beta   90.00
_cell.angle_gamma   90.00
#
_symmetry.space_group_name_H-M   'P 1'
#
loop_
_entity.id
_entity.type
_entity.pdbx_description
1 polymer ?
#
loop_
_entity_poly.entity_id
_entity_poly.type
_entity_poly.pdbx_seq_one_letter_code
_entity_poly.pdbx_strand_id
1 'polypeptide(L)'
;MTLSLVIAVPVLETQLRREKEEELIFRGKQYIEAIRLYQQKKPGAYPTSLEELVKEKCLRKVFPDPMNPTGEWNLLLLPPTTAASPNQFSADSSKAGGTEKLLVVSPRALKKIRDPRIVGVVSSSTQKSIKIYEEEEYYNKWLFYYGQTPGKKPELIYQTEQ
;
A
#
# COMPACT_ATOMS: atom_id res chain seq x y z
N MET A 1 20.16 -15.95 41.28
CA MET A 1 20.15 -14.70 40.49
C MET A 1 19.80 -15.01 39.05
N THR A 2 18.52 -15.28 38.75
CA THR A 2 18.02 -15.58 37.39
C THR A 2 16.75 -14.78 37.05
N LEU A 3 16.25 -13.95 37.98
CA LEU A 3 14.96 -13.26 37.84
C LEU A 3 15.01 -11.94 37.07
N SER A 4 16.19 -11.38 36.82
CA SER A 4 16.31 -10.05 36.20
C SER A 4 16.10 -10.02 34.68
N LEU A 5 16.15 -11.17 33.98
CA LEU A 5 16.00 -11.23 32.51
C LEU A 5 14.53 -11.12 32.06
N VAL A 6 13.58 -11.53 32.91
CA VAL A 6 12.14 -11.63 32.54
C VAL A 6 11.51 -10.26 32.29
N ILE A 7 12.00 -9.20 32.95
CA ILE A 7 11.42 -7.85 32.86
C ILE A 7 11.75 -7.16 31.51
N ALA A 8 12.82 -7.57 30.83
CA ALA A 8 13.30 -6.89 29.61
C ALA A 8 12.65 -7.38 28.29
N VAL A 9 12.03 -8.57 28.28
CA VAL A 9 11.42 -9.18 27.08
C VAL A 9 10.32 -8.32 26.43
N PRO A 10 9.29 -7.83 27.16
CA PRO A 10 8.21 -7.07 26.52
C PRO A 10 8.70 -5.76 25.90
N VAL A 11 9.72 -5.12 26.50
CA VAL A 11 10.33 -3.91 25.95
C VAL A 11 11.00 -4.22 24.62
N LEU A 12 11.77 -5.30 24.53
CA LEU A 12 12.44 -5.69 23.28
C LEU A 12 11.44 -5.99 22.16
N GLU A 13 10.35 -6.72 22.45
CA GLU A 13 9.30 -7.01 21.47
C GLU A 13 8.66 -5.74 20.92
N THR A 14 8.39 -4.75 21.77
CA THR A 14 7.86 -3.46 21.33
C THR A 14 8.85 -2.66 20.49
N GLN A 15 10.15 -2.74 20.77
CA GLN A 15 11.17 -2.08 19.94
C GLN A 15 11.28 -2.74 18.57
N LEU A 16 11.35 -4.07 18.51
CA LEU A 16 11.34 -4.82 17.24
C LEU A 16 10.08 -4.50 16.42
N ARG A 17 8.94 -4.34 17.10
CA ARG A 17 7.69 -3.96 16.44
C ARG A 17 7.75 -2.54 15.86
N ARG A 18 8.32 -1.58 16.58
CA ARG A 18 8.53 -0.21 16.07
C ARG A 18 9.46 -0.18 14.87
N GLU A 19 10.56 -0.94 14.90
CA GLU A 19 11.47 -1.08 13.77
C GLU A 19 10.74 -1.63 12.54
N LYS A 20 9.90 -2.67 12.72
CA LYS A 20 9.04 -3.19 11.65
C LYS A 20 8.05 -2.15 11.13
N GLU A 21 7.49 -1.31 12.00
CA GLU A 21 6.57 -0.23 11.61
C GLU A 21 7.27 0.85 10.77
N GLU A 22 8.49 1.22 11.15
CA GLU A 22 9.31 2.15 10.37
C GLU A 22 9.70 1.54 9.02
N GLU A 23 10.06 0.26 9.01
CA GLU A 23 10.36 -0.45 7.78
C GLU A 23 9.11 -0.60 6.88
N LEU A 24 7.93 -0.83 7.45
CA LEU A 24 6.67 -0.88 6.73
C LEU A 24 6.43 0.45 5.98
N ILE A 25 6.57 1.57 6.68
CA ILE A 25 6.43 2.92 6.10
C ILE A 25 7.51 3.16 5.04
N PHE A 26 8.75 2.79 5.33
CA PHE A 26 9.86 2.96 4.39
C PHE A 26 9.62 2.17 3.09
N ARG A 27 9.26 0.89 3.21
CA ARG A 27 8.95 0.02 2.06
C ARG A 27 7.71 0.52 1.31
N GLY A 28 6.66 0.95 2.01
CA GLY A 28 5.48 1.57 1.41
C GLY A 28 5.83 2.80 0.57
N LYS A 29 6.68 3.69 1.08
CA LYS A 29 7.19 4.85 0.33
C LYS A 29 8.00 4.46 -0.91
N GLN A 30 8.80 3.40 -0.84
CA GLN A 30 9.52 2.91 -2.03
C GLN A 30 8.56 2.47 -3.14
N TYR A 31 7.43 1.86 -2.82
CA TYR A 31 6.42 1.51 -3.81
C TYR A 31 5.75 2.75 -4.42
N ILE A 32 5.41 3.76 -3.61
CA ILE A 32 4.85 5.02 -4.11
C ILE A 32 5.81 5.68 -5.11
N GLU A 33 7.09 5.81 -4.73
CA GLU A 33 8.11 6.40 -5.61
C GLU A 33 8.36 5.55 -6.85
N ALA A 34 8.33 4.21 -6.75
CA ALA A 34 8.45 3.35 -7.91
C ALA A 34 7.29 3.54 -8.91
N ILE A 35 6.06 3.71 -8.43
CA ILE A 35 4.89 3.98 -9.27
C ILE A 35 4.98 5.38 -9.89
N ARG A 36 5.43 6.37 -9.12
CA ARG A 36 5.71 7.72 -9.64
C ARG A 36 6.70 7.67 -10.80
N LEU A 37 7.83 6.99 -10.62
CA LEU A 37 8.86 6.83 -11.66
C LEU A 37 8.31 6.07 -12.88
N TYR A 38 7.47 5.06 -12.66
CA TYR A 38 6.81 4.33 -13.72
C TYR A 38 5.93 5.25 -14.58
N GLN A 39 5.10 6.10 -13.95
CA GLN A 39 4.29 7.07 -14.67
C GLN A 39 5.11 8.12 -15.41
N GLN A 40 6.24 8.56 -14.85
CA GLN A 40 7.14 9.48 -15.55
C GLN A 40 7.73 8.83 -16.81
N LYS A 41 8.04 7.53 -16.78
CA LYS A 41 8.53 6.78 -17.94
C LYS A 41 7.42 6.46 -18.96
N LYS A 42 6.22 6.14 -18.48
CA LYS A 42 5.05 5.77 -19.29
C LYS A 42 3.83 6.60 -18.86
N PRO A 43 3.66 7.81 -19.40
CA PRO A 43 2.56 8.69 -19.03
C PRO A 43 1.20 8.03 -19.20
N GLY A 44 0.37 8.05 -18.15
CA GLY A 44 -0.99 7.49 -18.17
C GLY A 44 -1.09 5.96 -18.03
N ALA A 45 0.04 5.25 -17.98
CA ALA A 45 0.07 3.81 -17.74
C ALA A 45 0.32 3.51 -16.25
N TYR A 46 -0.28 2.42 -15.77
CA TYR A 46 -0.04 1.88 -14.43
C TYR A 46 0.59 0.49 -14.56
N PRO A 47 1.40 0.06 -13.58
CA PRO A 47 1.94 -1.29 -13.58
C PRO A 47 0.82 -2.30 -13.36
N THR A 48 0.89 -3.40 -14.11
CA THR A 48 -0.06 -4.53 -14.01
C THR A 48 0.31 -5.49 -12.87
N SER A 49 1.58 -5.47 -12.46
CA SER A 49 2.17 -6.33 -11.43
C SER A 49 3.35 -5.65 -10.75
N LEU A 50 3.75 -6.10 -9.56
CA LEU A 50 4.91 -5.53 -8.85
C LEU A 50 6.23 -5.90 -9.53
N GLU A 51 6.27 -7.04 -10.22
CA GLU A 51 7.42 -7.53 -10.98
C GLU A 51 7.73 -6.62 -12.17
N GLU A 52 6.71 -5.99 -12.76
CA GLU A 52 6.87 -5.00 -13.83
C GLU A 52 7.66 -3.78 -13.35
N LEU A 53 7.44 -3.31 -12.12
CA LEU A 53 8.20 -2.21 -11.52
C LEU A 53 9.70 -2.54 -11.39
N VAL A 54 10.03 -3.81 -11.11
CA VAL A 54 11.41 -4.27 -11.06
C VAL A 54 12.01 -4.35 -12.47
N LYS A 55 11.25 -4.91 -13.42
CA LYS A 55 11.67 -5.03 -14.83
C LYS A 55 11.99 -3.67 -15.46
N GLU A 56 11.16 -2.67 -15.20
CA GLU A 56 11.35 -1.30 -15.69
C GLU A 56 12.38 -0.50 -14.88
N LYS A 57 13.08 -1.13 -13.92
CA LYS A 57 14.07 -0.50 -13.03
C LYS A 57 13.50 0.68 -12.23
N CYS A 58 12.22 0.63 -11.87
CA CYS A 58 11.60 1.57 -10.95
C CYS A 58 11.79 1.13 -9.49
N LEU A 59 11.95 -0.19 -9.28
CA LEU A 59 12.24 -0.80 -7.99
C LEU A 59 13.46 -1.74 -8.11
N ARG A 60 14.33 -1.78 -7.10
CA ARG A 60 15.50 -2.69 -7.11
C ARG A 60 15.10 -4.16 -6.95
N LYS A 61 14.10 -4.43 -6.12
CA LYS A 61 13.53 -5.76 -5.84
C LYS A 61 12.16 -5.58 -5.21
N VAL A 62 11.28 -6.58 -5.32
CA VAL A 62 10.02 -6.60 -4.57
C VAL A 62 10.36 -6.75 -3.07
N PHE A 63 10.01 -5.74 -2.27
CA PHE A 63 10.21 -5.75 -0.83
C PHE A 63 9.03 -6.44 -0.14
N PRO A 64 9.25 -7.43 0.75
CA PRO A 64 8.15 -8.09 1.44
C PRO A 64 7.46 -7.16 2.44
N ASP A 65 6.27 -7.49 2.90
CA ASP A 65 5.62 -6.82 4.03
C ASP A 65 6.24 -7.31 5.36
N PRO A 66 6.82 -6.43 6.21
CA PRO A 66 7.40 -6.82 7.49
C PRO A 66 6.37 -7.21 8.56
N MET A 67 5.09 -6.85 8.40
CA MET A 67 4.01 -7.18 9.34
C MET A 67 3.33 -8.51 9.05
N ASN A 68 3.49 -9.03 7.85
CA ASN A 68 2.90 -10.28 7.42
C ASN A 68 3.97 -11.39 7.39
N PRO A 69 3.78 -12.55 8.06
CA PRO A 69 4.71 -13.66 7.99
C PRO A 69 4.99 -14.18 6.58
N THR A 70 4.00 -14.08 5.67
CA THR A 70 4.20 -14.48 4.26
C THR A 70 4.94 -13.42 3.44
N GLY A 71 5.03 -12.18 3.95
CA GLY A 71 5.63 -11.06 3.25
C GLY A 71 4.81 -10.54 2.05
N GLU A 72 3.58 -11.04 1.86
CA GLU A 72 2.71 -10.62 0.76
C GLU A 72 2.02 -9.28 1.09
N TRP A 73 2.02 -8.38 0.11
CA TRP A 73 1.27 -7.12 0.15
C TRP A 73 -0.10 -7.29 -0.49
N ASN A 74 -1.10 -6.60 0.06
CA ASN A 74 -2.32 -6.31 -0.70
C ASN A 74 -2.06 -5.12 -1.62
N LEU A 75 -2.68 -5.13 -2.78
CA LEU A 75 -2.50 -4.12 -3.81
C LEU A 75 -3.70 -3.18 -3.82
N LEU A 76 -3.43 -1.90 -3.99
CA LEU A 76 -4.43 -0.86 -4.17
C LEU A 76 -4.59 -0.63 -5.67
N LEU A 77 -5.80 -0.84 -6.18
CA LEU A 77 -6.12 -0.68 -7.58
C LEU A 77 -7.12 0.46 -7.78
N LEU A 78 -6.98 1.15 -8.91
CA LEU A 78 -8.07 1.98 -9.41
C LEU A 78 -9.21 1.07 -9.87
N PRO A 79 -10.47 1.37 -9.49
CA PRO A 79 -11.60 0.66 -10.07
C PRO A 79 -11.60 0.89 -11.60
N PRO A 80 -11.96 -0.11 -12.40
CA PRO A 80 -12.13 0.08 -13.83
C PRO A 80 -13.20 1.15 -14.03
N THR A 81 -12.83 2.26 -14.66
CA THR A 81 -13.80 3.31 -15.03
C THR A 81 -14.73 2.73 -16.09
N THR A 82 -15.87 2.18 -15.68
CA THR A 82 -16.98 1.93 -16.59
C THR A 82 -17.51 3.29 -17.01
N ALA A 83 -17.15 3.71 -18.23
CA ALA A 83 -17.55 4.89 -19.01
C ALA A 83 -18.75 5.74 -18.53
N ALA A 84 -18.70 6.28 -17.30
CA ALA A 84 -19.68 7.18 -16.72
C ALA A 84 -19.07 8.08 -15.63
N SER A 85 -17.80 8.47 -15.76
CA SER A 85 -17.22 9.64 -15.06
C SER A 85 -15.90 10.05 -15.73
N PRO A 86 -15.92 10.98 -16.68
CA PRO A 86 -14.73 11.40 -17.41
C PRO A 86 -14.08 12.60 -16.71
N ASN A 87 -13.58 12.47 -15.46
CA ASN A 87 -12.63 13.45 -14.89
C ASN A 87 -12.07 13.11 -13.50
N GLN A 88 -11.36 12.00 -13.33
CA GLN A 88 -10.50 11.83 -12.15
C GLN A 88 -9.17 11.26 -12.64
N PHE A 89 -8.07 11.90 -12.26
CA PHE A 89 -6.70 11.75 -12.79
C PHE A 89 -6.35 12.54 -14.07
N SER A 90 -6.84 13.78 -14.15
CA SER A 90 -6.06 14.86 -14.76
C SER A 90 -4.95 15.27 -13.77
N ALA A 91 -3.71 15.40 -14.25
CA ALA A 91 -2.56 15.92 -13.49
C ALA A 91 -2.67 17.44 -13.23
N ASP A 92 -3.87 17.87 -12.84
CA ASP A 92 -4.20 19.20 -12.37
C ASP A 92 -5.07 19.02 -11.12
N SER A 93 -4.46 19.29 -9.98
CA SER A 93 -5.06 19.22 -8.66
C SER A 93 -6.05 20.38 -8.47
N SER A 94 -7.23 20.30 -9.07
CA SER A 94 -8.38 21.10 -8.66
C SER A 94 -9.70 20.50 -9.17
N LYS A 95 -10.65 20.28 -8.26
CA LYS A 95 -12.02 19.76 -8.47
C LYS A 95 -12.19 18.27 -8.84
N ALA A 96 -12.24 17.43 -7.81
CA ALA A 96 -13.30 16.42 -7.66
C ALA A 96 -13.49 16.11 -6.17
N GLY A 97 -14.65 16.47 -5.63
CA GLY A 97 -15.11 16.13 -4.27
C GLY A 97 -15.77 14.75 -4.23
N GLY A 98 -15.15 13.73 -4.80
CA GLY A 98 -15.53 12.34 -4.65
C GLY A 98 -14.44 11.64 -3.85
N THR A 99 -14.81 10.92 -2.80
CA THR A 99 -13.89 10.00 -2.12
C THR A 99 -13.35 9.03 -3.18
N GLU A 100 -12.05 9.12 -3.48
CA GLU A 100 -11.41 8.20 -4.42
C GLU A 100 -11.65 6.77 -3.90
N LYS A 101 -12.38 5.95 -4.64
CA LYS A 101 -12.63 4.56 -4.25
C LYS A 101 -11.43 3.74 -4.69
N LEU A 102 -10.75 3.07 -3.76
CA LEU A 102 -9.65 2.18 -4.07
C LEU A 102 -10.06 0.73 -3.78
N LEU A 103 -9.77 -0.14 -4.74
CA LEU A 103 -10.02 -1.56 -4.62
C LEU A 103 -8.80 -2.22 -3.97
N VAL A 104 -9.00 -2.89 -2.84
CA VAL A 104 -7.94 -3.66 -2.16
C VAL A 104 -8.02 -5.11 -2.63
N VAL A 105 -6.94 -5.62 -3.20
CA VAL A 105 -6.89 -6.95 -3.83
C VAL A 105 -5.64 -7.72 -3.40
N SER A 106 -5.79 -9.03 -3.15
CA SER A 106 -4.64 -9.92 -2.90
C SER A 106 -3.85 -10.19 -4.18
N PRO A 107 -2.55 -10.54 -4.12
CA PRO A 107 -1.77 -10.90 -5.31
C PRO A 107 -2.35 -12.08 -6.11
N ARG A 108 -3.14 -12.95 -5.45
CA ARG A 108 -3.80 -14.10 -6.08
C ARG A 108 -5.04 -13.66 -6.87
N ALA A 109 -5.87 -12.81 -6.27
CA ALA A 109 -7.05 -12.25 -6.91
C ALA A 109 -6.68 -11.30 -8.06
N LEU A 110 -5.51 -10.65 -8.01
CA LEU A 110 -4.98 -9.81 -9.10
C LEU A 110 -4.97 -10.53 -10.46
N LYS A 111 -4.60 -11.83 -10.49
CA LYS A 111 -4.53 -12.63 -11.73
C LYS A 111 -5.89 -12.81 -12.42
N LYS A 112 -7.00 -12.64 -11.69
CA LYS A 112 -8.36 -12.72 -12.23
C LYS A 112 -8.81 -11.41 -12.90
N ILE A 113 -8.10 -10.30 -12.66
CA ILE A 113 -8.43 -8.97 -13.18
C ILE A 113 -7.75 -8.77 -14.54
N ARG A 114 -8.51 -8.32 -15.56
CA ARG A 114 -8.04 -8.20 -16.95
C ARG A 114 -7.12 -7.00 -17.21
N ASP A 115 -7.37 -5.86 -16.57
CA ASP A 115 -6.56 -4.63 -16.67
C ASP A 115 -6.30 -4.05 -15.27
N PRO A 116 -5.43 -4.68 -14.47
CA PRO A 116 -5.13 -4.20 -13.13
C PRO A 116 -4.31 -2.91 -13.22
N ARG A 117 -4.82 -1.84 -12.62
CA ARG A 117 -4.14 -0.54 -12.52
C ARG A 117 -3.69 -0.32 -11.09
N ILE A 118 -2.49 -0.79 -10.75
CA ILE A 118 -1.96 -0.71 -9.39
C ILE A 118 -1.50 0.73 -9.11
N VAL A 119 -2.05 1.33 -8.06
CA VAL A 119 -1.66 2.67 -7.57
C VAL A 119 -0.84 2.62 -6.29
N GLY A 120 -0.81 1.49 -5.62
CA GLY A 120 -0.17 1.40 -4.32
C GLY A 120 -0.23 0.01 -3.69
N VAL A 121 0.22 -0.05 -2.46
CA VAL A 121 0.23 -1.25 -1.62
C VAL A 121 -0.33 -0.93 -0.24
N VAL A 122 -0.84 -1.97 0.43
CA VAL A 122 -1.31 -1.91 1.81
C VAL A 122 -0.98 -3.23 2.49
N SER A 123 -0.67 -3.19 3.79
CA SER A 123 -0.40 -4.41 4.54
C SER A 123 -1.66 -5.28 4.60
N SER A 124 -1.50 -6.60 4.59
CA SER A 124 -2.60 -7.54 4.83
C SER A 124 -2.89 -7.73 6.33
N SER A 125 -2.01 -7.25 7.20
CA SER A 125 -2.11 -7.46 8.65
C SER A 125 -3.22 -6.62 9.28
N THR A 126 -4.15 -7.28 9.97
CA THR A 126 -5.23 -6.64 10.73
C THR A 126 -4.83 -6.29 12.17
N GLN A 127 -3.55 -6.40 12.51
CA GLN A 127 -3.04 -6.10 13.85
C GLN A 127 -3.07 -4.59 14.12
N LYS A 128 -3.36 -4.23 15.38
CA LYS A 128 -3.39 -2.84 15.85
C LYS A 128 -1.97 -2.29 16.02
N SER A 129 -1.59 -1.22 15.32
CA SER A 129 -0.28 -0.59 15.38
C SER A 129 0.03 0.10 16.70
N ILE A 130 1.31 0.23 17.03
CA ILE A 130 1.80 1.06 18.15
C ILE A 130 1.80 2.53 17.70
N LYS A 131 2.32 2.81 16.51
CA LYS A 131 2.29 4.13 15.89
C LYS A 131 0.91 4.42 15.30
N ILE A 132 0.52 5.68 15.26
CA ILE A 132 -0.63 6.15 14.46
C ILE A 132 -0.06 6.69 13.15
N TYR A 133 -0.54 6.18 12.01
CA TYR A 133 -0.14 6.65 10.69
C TYR A 133 -1.38 7.16 9.97
N GLU A 134 -1.37 8.44 9.57
CA GLU A 134 -2.52 9.08 8.92
C GLU A 134 -3.84 8.88 9.70
N GLU A 135 -3.77 9.01 11.03
CA GLU A 135 -4.90 8.81 11.95
C GLU A 135 -5.44 7.36 12.00
N GLU A 136 -4.70 6.38 11.47
CA GLU A 136 -5.07 4.97 11.51
C GLU A 136 -4.20 4.17 12.49
N GLU A 137 -4.88 3.32 13.25
CA GLU A 137 -4.30 2.44 14.27
C GLU A 137 -4.14 0.98 13.80
N TYR A 138 -4.34 0.69 12.51
CA TYR A 138 -4.28 -0.68 11.99
C TYR A 138 -3.46 -0.74 10.71
N TYR A 139 -2.59 -1.74 10.57
CA TYR A 139 -1.66 -1.82 9.43
C TYR A 139 -2.38 -1.98 8.08
N ASN A 140 -3.49 -2.71 8.02
CA ASN A 140 -4.32 -2.82 6.81
C ASN A 140 -5.04 -1.53 6.41
N LYS A 141 -4.90 -0.47 7.20
CA LYS A 141 -5.39 0.87 6.91
C LYS A 141 -4.26 1.88 6.66
N TRP A 142 -3.00 1.45 6.77
CA TRP A 142 -1.86 2.27 6.38
C TRP A 142 -1.71 2.23 4.87
N LEU A 143 -2.27 3.23 4.21
CA LEU A 143 -2.34 3.28 2.77
C LEU A 143 -1.07 3.88 2.18
N PHE A 144 -0.47 3.19 1.23
CA PHE A 144 0.68 3.69 0.50
C PHE A 144 0.35 3.71 -0.99
N TYR A 145 -0.16 4.84 -1.49
CA TYR A 145 -0.56 4.97 -2.89
C TYR A 145 -0.12 6.30 -3.51
N TYR A 146 0.06 6.27 -4.82
CA TYR A 146 0.41 7.44 -5.61
C TYR A 146 -0.81 8.35 -5.83
N GLY A 147 -0.63 9.67 -5.70
CA GLY A 147 -1.70 10.65 -5.83
C GLY A 147 -2.42 11.00 -4.51
N GLN A 148 -1.93 10.48 -3.37
CA GLN A 148 -2.47 10.79 -2.06
C GLN A 148 -2.48 12.30 -1.77
N THR A 149 -3.62 12.80 -1.31
CA THR A 149 -3.77 14.20 -0.88
C THR A 149 -3.88 14.27 0.64
N PRO A 150 -3.08 15.11 1.33
CA PRO A 150 -3.16 15.24 2.79
C PRO A 150 -4.59 15.57 3.23
N GLY A 151 -5.12 14.81 4.19
CA GLY A 151 -6.45 15.04 4.76
C GLY A 151 -7.63 14.49 3.94
N LYS A 152 -7.41 13.85 2.79
CA LYS A 152 -8.46 13.12 2.06
C LYS A 152 -8.13 11.63 2.00
N LYS A 153 -8.97 10.83 2.65
CA LYS A 153 -8.83 9.37 2.66
C LYS A 153 -9.73 8.74 1.58
N PRO A 154 -9.20 7.78 0.81
CA PRO A 154 -9.99 7.02 -0.13
C PRO A 154 -10.89 6.02 0.61
N GLU A 155 -12.01 5.67 0.00
CA GLU A 155 -12.87 4.59 0.51
C GLU A 155 -12.33 3.25 0.00
N LEU A 156 -11.99 2.34 0.92
CA LEU A 156 -11.42 1.04 0.59
C LEU A 156 -12.52 0.02 0.35
N ILE A 157 -12.54 -0.56 -0.86
CA ILE A 157 -13.40 -1.68 -1.20
C ILE A 157 -12.54 -2.94 -1.16
N TYR A 158 -12.73 -3.76 -0.13
CA TYR A 158 -12.07 -5.05 -0.05
C TYR A 158 -12.74 -6.02 -1.00
N GLN A 159 -11.99 -6.52 -1.99
CA GLN A 159 -12.49 -7.60 -2.82
C GLN A 159 -12.34 -8.91 -2.04
N THR A 160 -13.46 -9.40 -1.50
CA THR A 160 -13.50 -10.72 -0.88
C THR A 160 -13.24 -11.78 -1.95
N GLU A 161 -12.36 -12.73 -1.66
CA GLU A 161 -12.14 -13.90 -2.52
C GLU A 161 -13.42 -14.76 -2.48
N GLN A 162 -14.30 -14.61 -3.48
CA GLN A 162 -15.32 -15.60 -3.83
C GLN A 162 -14.76 -16.64 -4.80
#